data_AF-A0A7S0CBK2-F1
#
_entry.id   AF-A0A7S0CBK2-F1
#
_cell.length_a   1.000
_cell.length_b   1.000
_cell.length_c   1.000
_cell.angle_alpha   90.00
_cell.angle_beta   90.00
_cell.angle_gamma   90.00
#
_symmetry.space_group_name_H-M   'P 1'
#
loop_
_entity.id
_entity.type
_entity.pdbx_description
1 polymer ?
#
loop_
_entity_poly.entity_id
_entity_poly.type
_entity_poly.pdbx_seq_one_letter_code
_entity_poly.pdbx_strand_id
1 'polypeptide(L)'
;GGAPGCTAGYATSKHGLIGMCESLEGELVKKKLHTKIQLSVLCAGLVASNLWNVQRAEEQRLDKRHSIANRETQKLLMEYSGTSVSDTIDTFLEGIQRGLFICDSVPGQARESFGRRADYINEGVLPSDHR
;
A
#
# COMPACT_ATOMS: atom_id res chain seq x y z
N GLY A 1 -11.85 -14.25 6.44
CA GLY A 1 -11.17 -13.63 5.29
C GLY A 1 -10.69 -12.26 5.72
N GLY A 2 -9.41 -11.94 5.53
CA GLY A 2 -8.85 -10.66 5.94
C GLY A 2 -9.33 -9.50 5.06
N ALA A 3 -9.18 -8.28 5.57
CA ALA A 3 -9.34 -7.03 4.83
C ALA A 3 -8.60 -7.08 3.47
N PRO A 4 -9.05 -6.31 2.46
CA PRO A 4 -8.55 -6.43 1.09
C PRO A 4 -7.07 -6.05 0.95
N GLY A 5 -6.48 -5.42 1.97
CA GLY A 5 -5.06 -5.07 2.05
C GLY A 5 -4.12 -6.17 2.59
N CYS A 6 -4.62 -7.34 3.01
CA CYS A 6 -3.81 -8.38 3.68
C CYS A 6 -3.76 -9.72 2.92
N THR A 7 -3.95 -9.73 1.60
CA THR A 7 -3.69 -10.94 0.80
C THR A 7 -2.21 -11.02 0.45
N ALA A 8 -1.64 -12.23 0.45
CA ALA A 8 -0.22 -12.44 0.10
C ALA A 8 0.12 -11.86 -1.28
N GLY A 9 -0.79 -11.96 -2.25
CA GLY A 9 -0.62 -11.39 -3.59
C GLY A 9 -0.56 -9.87 -3.61
N TYR A 10 -1.47 -9.19 -2.89
CA TYR A 10 -1.43 -7.73 -2.78
C TYR A 10 -0.13 -7.26 -2.13
N ALA A 11 0.25 -7.86 -1.00
CA ALA A 11 1.44 -7.49 -0.26
C ALA A 11 2.72 -7.70 -1.11
N THR A 12 2.84 -8.82 -1.81
CA THR A 12 3.99 -9.09 -2.70
C THR A 12 4.04 -8.11 -3.86
N SER A 13 2.90 -7.82 -4.50
CA SER A 13 2.83 -6.84 -5.60
C SER A 13 3.27 -5.44 -5.15
N LYS A 14 2.82 -4.96 -3.98
CA LYS A 14 3.20 -3.63 -3.47
C LYS A 14 4.66 -3.53 -3.07
N HIS A 15 5.26 -4.61 -2.55
CA HIS A 15 6.70 -4.60 -2.27
C HIS A 15 7.55 -4.70 -3.53
N GLY A 16 7.11 -5.47 -4.53
CA GLY A 16 7.77 -5.50 -5.84
C GLY A 16 7.77 -4.11 -6.50
N LEU A 17 6.68 -3.35 -6.35
CA LEU A 17 6.61 -1.96 -6.81
C LEU A 17 7.65 -1.07 -6.12
N ILE A 18 7.78 -1.17 -4.79
CA ILE A 18 8.76 -0.36 -4.03
C ILE A 18 10.18 -0.69 -4.48
N GLY A 19 10.55 -1.98 -4.55
CA GLY A 19 11.89 -2.37 -5.00
C GLY A 19 12.19 -1.99 -6.46
N MET A 20 11.17 -1.97 -7.33
CA MET A 20 11.30 -1.45 -8.69
C MET A 20 11.54 0.06 -8.70
N CYS A 21 10.85 0.82 -7.84
CA CYS A 21 11.07 2.26 -7.70
C CYS A 21 12.46 2.59 -7.15
N GLU A 22 12.95 1.85 -6.15
CA GLU A 22 14.32 2.00 -5.62
C GLU A 22 15.37 1.73 -6.71
N SER A 23 15.16 0.68 -7.51
CA SER A 23 16.04 0.35 -8.63
C SER A 23 16.05 1.48 -9.68
N LEU A 24 14.89 2.06 -9.98
CA LEU A 24 14.77 3.18 -10.91
C LEU A 24 15.46 4.45 -10.38
N GLU A 25 15.34 4.75 -9.09
CA GLU A 25 16.07 5.86 -8.46
C GLU A 25 17.59 5.69 -8.64
N GLY A 26 18.11 4.48 -8.40
CA GLY A 26 19.52 4.16 -8.66
C GLY A 26 19.94 4.42 -10.11
N GLU A 27 19.10 4.08 -11.09
CA GLU A 27 19.36 4.38 -12.50
C GLU A 27 19.31 5.88 -12.82
N LEU A 28 18.39 6.63 -12.20
CA LEU A 28 18.34 8.09 -12.33
C LEU A 28 19.60 8.76 -11.78
N VAL A 29 20.13 8.24 -10.66
CA VAL A 29 21.40 8.70 -10.09
C VAL A 29 22.56 8.42 -11.04
N LYS A 30 22.69 7.19 -11.55
CA LYS A 30 23.75 6.80 -12.50
C LYS A 30 23.75 7.67 -13.76
N LYS A 31 22.58 8.04 -14.26
CA LYS A 31 22.42 8.91 -15.43
C LYS A 31 22.50 10.42 -15.12
N LYS A 32 22.75 10.81 -13.87
CA LYS A 32 22.77 12.21 -13.41
C LYS A 32 21.44 12.95 -13.69
N LEU A 33 20.32 12.23 -13.64
CA LEU A 33 18.97 12.77 -13.83
C LEU A 33 18.22 13.04 -12.53
N HIS A 34 18.73 12.57 -11.39
CA HIS A 34 18.11 12.73 -10.07
C HIS A 34 17.87 14.19 -9.65
N THR A 35 18.56 15.16 -10.25
CA THR A 35 18.32 16.60 -10.01
C THR A 35 17.18 17.18 -10.83
N LYS A 36 16.70 16.44 -11.84
CA LYS A 36 15.62 16.85 -12.76
C LYS A 36 14.35 16.03 -12.55
N ILE A 37 14.51 14.79 -12.09
CA ILE A 37 13.43 13.83 -11.92
C ILE A 37 13.51 13.31 -10.49
N GLN A 38 12.51 13.66 -9.69
CA GLN A 38 12.32 13.11 -8.36
C GLN A 38 11.31 11.97 -8.43
N LEU A 39 11.61 10.88 -7.74
CA LEU A 39 10.72 9.74 -7.59
C LEU A 39 10.21 9.70 -6.14
N SER A 40 8.90 9.51 -5.99
CA SER A 40 8.26 9.35 -4.68
C SER A 40 7.19 8.26 -4.79
N VAL A 41 7.09 7.43 -3.75
CA VAL A 41 6.15 6.31 -3.63
C VAL A 41 5.18 6.60 -2.49
N LEU A 42 3.89 6.60 -2.80
CA LEU A 42 2.83 6.70 -1.80
C LEU A 42 2.59 5.33 -1.16
N CYS A 43 2.95 5.21 0.11
CA CYS A 43 2.61 4.09 0.98
C CYS A 43 1.33 4.42 1.73
N ALA A 44 0.20 4.31 1.03
CA ALA A 44 -1.10 4.61 1.61
C ALA A 44 -1.49 3.56 2.65
N GLY A 45 -2.02 4.04 3.77
CA GLY A 45 -2.71 3.23 4.75
C GLY A 45 -4.09 2.76 4.26
N LEU A 46 -5.00 2.51 5.21
CA LEU A 46 -6.40 2.31 4.85
C LEU A 46 -6.97 3.67 4.42
N VAL A 47 -7.43 3.78 3.17
CA VAL A 47 -7.99 5.02 2.62
C VAL A 47 -9.47 4.84 2.32
N ALA A 48 -10.30 5.80 2.71
CA ALA A 48 -11.73 5.82 2.43
C ALA A 48 -11.98 5.99 0.93
N SER A 49 -11.98 4.86 0.21
CA SER A 49 -12.07 4.81 -1.25
C SER A 49 -12.91 3.62 -1.70
N ASN A 50 -13.22 3.59 -3.00
CA ASN A 50 -14.01 2.53 -3.62
C ASN A 50 -13.19 1.28 -3.97
N LEU A 51 -11.99 1.10 -3.41
CA LEU A 51 -11.13 -0.06 -3.74
C LEU A 51 -11.72 -1.40 -3.29
N TRP A 52 -12.62 -1.41 -2.31
CA TRP A 52 -13.44 -2.59 -1.97
C TRP A 52 -14.28 -3.10 -3.14
N ASN A 53 -14.49 -2.28 -4.18
CA ASN A 53 -15.24 -2.62 -5.38
C ASN A 53 -14.37 -3.16 -6.53
N VAL A 54 -13.04 -3.28 -6.36
CA VAL A 54 -12.13 -3.75 -7.43
C VAL A 54 -12.50 -5.16 -7.93
N GLN A 55 -13.07 -6.00 -7.06
CA GLN A 55 -13.58 -7.31 -7.45
C GLN A 55 -14.74 -7.27 -8.45
N ARG A 56 -15.44 -6.15 -8.68
CA ARG A 56 -16.45 -6.08 -9.78
C ARG A 56 -15.79 -6.24 -11.16
N ALA A 57 -14.58 -5.72 -11.33
CA ALA A 57 -13.84 -5.83 -12.59
C ALA A 57 -13.28 -7.24 -12.82
N GLU A 58 -12.95 -7.96 -11.75
CA GLU A 58 -12.44 -9.34 -11.82
C GLU A 58 -13.54 -10.42 -11.80
N GLU A 59 -14.68 -10.18 -11.17
CA GLU A 59 -15.81 -11.13 -11.17
C GLU A 59 -16.57 -11.19 -12.49
N GLN A 60 -16.55 -10.13 -13.30
CA GLN A 60 -17.00 -10.23 -14.69
C GLN A 60 -16.17 -11.26 -15.49
N ARG A 61 -14.99 -11.66 -14.99
CA ARG A 61 -14.12 -12.68 -15.60
C ARG A 61 -14.24 -14.07 -14.95
N LEU A 62 -14.76 -14.20 -13.73
CA LEU A 62 -14.74 -15.46 -12.97
C LEU A 62 -16.06 -15.66 -12.20
N ASP A 63 -16.90 -16.56 -12.69
CA ASP A 63 -18.15 -17.04 -12.08
C ASP A 63 -17.92 -17.68 -10.70
N LYS A 64 -17.77 -16.88 -9.63
CA LYS A 64 -17.63 -17.41 -8.26
C LYS A 64 -18.56 -16.70 -7.27
N ARG A 65 -19.60 -17.43 -6.85
CA ARG A 65 -20.67 -17.03 -5.91
C ARG A 65 -20.24 -16.84 -4.44
N HIS A 66 -18.94 -16.85 -4.11
CA HIS A 66 -18.47 -16.80 -2.72
C HIS A 66 -18.08 -15.40 -2.19
N SER A 67 -18.26 -14.31 -2.95
CA SER A 67 -17.63 -13.01 -2.63
C SER A 67 -18.51 -11.95 -1.94
N ILE A 68 -19.83 -12.14 -1.84
CA ILE A 68 -20.74 -11.04 -1.48
C ILE A 68 -20.59 -10.60 -0.02
N ALA A 69 -20.53 -11.52 0.95
CA ALA A 69 -20.44 -11.19 2.37
C ALA A 69 -19.11 -10.52 2.79
N ASN A 70 -18.03 -10.78 2.05
CA ASN A 70 -16.74 -10.15 2.33
C ASN A 70 -16.74 -8.67 1.91
N ARG A 71 -17.50 -8.32 0.87
CA ARG A 71 -17.53 -6.95 0.31
C ARG A 71 -18.15 -5.92 1.23
N GLU A 72 -19.25 -6.25 1.91
CA GLU A 72 -19.89 -5.31 2.83
C GLU A 72 -18.97 -4.98 4.01
N THR A 73 -18.32 -6.00 4.58
CA THR A 73 -17.34 -5.79 5.65
C THR A 73 -16.17 -4.92 5.20
N GLN A 74 -15.66 -5.15 3.99
CA GLN A 74 -14.55 -4.36 3.44
C GLN A 74 -14.95 -2.92 3.12
N LYS A 75 -16.16 -2.72 2.59
CA LYS A 75 -16.74 -1.40 2.34
C LYS A 75 -16.84 -0.61 3.64
N LEU A 76 -17.48 -1.19 4.66
CA LEU A 76 -17.64 -0.54 5.96
C LEU A 76 -16.28 -0.21 6.59
N LEU A 77 -15.32 -1.12 6.55
CA LEU A 77 -13.98 -0.85 7.06
C LEU A 77 -13.33 0.36 6.38
N MET A 78 -13.41 0.45 5.04
CA MET A 78 -12.83 1.56 4.30
C MET A 78 -13.58 2.87 4.55
N GLU A 79 -14.90 2.86 4.61
CA GLU A 79 -15.72 4.07 4.82
C GLU A 79 -15.61 4.62 6.25
N TYR A 80 -15.51 3.76 7.27
CA TYR A 80 -15.51 4.19 8.67
C TYR A 80 -14.13 4.35 9.30
N SER A 81 -13.13 3.61 8.81
CA SER A 81 -11.78 3.59 9.40
C SER A 81 -10.69 4.04 8.45
N GLY A 82 -11.04 4.34 7.19
CA GLY A 82 -10.08 4.85 6.21
C GLY A 82 -9.80 6.33 6.41
N THR A 83 -8.53 6.72 6.27
CA THR A 83 -8.13 8.11 6.12
C THR A 83 -8.81 8.71 4.89
N SER A 84 -9.20 9.98 4.95
CA SER A 84 -9.82 10.63 3.80
C SER A 84 -8.85 10.70 2.61
N VAL A 85 -9.41 10.70 1.39
CA VAL A 85 -8.60 10.84 0.18
C VAL A 85 -7.84 12.16 0.16
N SER A 86 -8.48 13.25 0.62
CA SER A 86 -7.86 14.57 0.71
C SER A 86 -6.65 14.56 1.64
N ASP A 87 -6.80 14.07 2.88
CA ASP A 87 -5.68 14.03 3.84
C ASP A 87 -4.53 13.15 3.34
N THR A 88 -4.85 12.05 2.64
CA THR A 88 -3.87 11.17 1.99
C THR A 88 -3.07 11.92 0.92
N ILE A 89 -3.75 12.72 0.10
CA ILE A 89 -3.12 13.53 -0.96
C ILE A 89 -2.28 14.64 -0.35
N ASP A 90 -2.80 15.35 0.65
CA ASP A 90 -2.09 16.45 1.30
C ASP A 90 -0.78 15.96 1.92
N THR A 91 -0.83 14.83 2.65
CA THR A 91 0.36 14.18 3.20
C THR A 91 1.36 13.76 2.11
N PHE A 92 0.87 13.27 0.97
CA PHE A 92 1.71 12.90 -0.16
C PHE A 92 2.41 14.11 -0.78
N LEU A 93 1.69 15.21 -1.00
CA LEU A 93 2.23 16.44 -1.56
C LEU A 93 3.27 17.06 -0.64
N GLU A 94 3.03 17.07 0.68
CA GLU A 94 4.03 17.48 1.67
C GLU A 94 5.30 16.62 1.59
N GLY A 95 5.15 15.31 1.44
CA GLY A 95 6.27 14.39 1.28
C GLY A 95 7.09 14.67 0.01
N ILE A 96 6.42 14.90 -1.12
CA ILE A 96 7.08 15.30 -2.38
C ILE A 96 7.86 16.59 -2.20
N GLN A 97 7.23 17.62 -1.62
CA GLN A 97 7.87 18.93 -1.39
C GLN A 97 9.13 18.83 -0.54
N ARG A 98 9.15 17.87 0.40
CA ARG A 98 10.29 17.58 1.29
C ARG A 98 11.37 16.69 0.66
N GLY A 99 11.20 16.25 -0.59
CA GLY A 99 12.17 15.37 -1.24
C GLY A 99 12.09 13.91 -0.77
N LEU A 100 10.97 13.49 -0.16
CA LEU A 100 10.87 12.13 0.39
C LEU A 100 10.65 11.09 -0.71
N PHE A 101 11.42 10.01 -0.66
CA PHE A 101 11.23 8.86 -1.52
C PHE A 101 10.00 8.03 -1.11
N ILE A 102 9.84 7.75 0.20
CA ILE A 102 8.66 7.09 0.75
C ILE A 102 7.78 8.14 1.43
N CYS A 103 6.50 8.19 1.02
CA CYS A 103 5.49 9.08 1.58
C CYS A 103 4.38 8.24 2.23
N ASP A 104 4.33 8.24 3.55
CA ASP A 104 3.32 7.52 4.32
C ASP A 104 2.09 8.39 4.52
N SER A 105 0.91 7.94 4.06
CA SER A 105 -0.33 8.68 4.30
C SER A 105 -0.82 8.61 5.75
N VAL A 106 -0.24 7.69 6.53
CA VAL A 106 -0.44 7.55 7.98
C VAL A 106 0.95 7.45 8.58
N PRO A 107 1.45 8.50 9.27
CA PRO A 107 2.82 8.54 9.75
C PRO A 107 3.20 7.30 10.57
N GLY A 108 4.33 6.68 10.23
CA GLY A 108 4.86 5.50 10.94
C GLY A 108 4.31 4.17 10.46
N GLN A 109 3.23 4.15 9.68
CA GLN A 109 2.62 2.90 9.23
C GLN A 109 3.54 2.08 8.33
N ALA A 110 4.25 2.68 7.37
CA ALA A 110 5.14 1.90 6.52
C ALA A 110 6.34 1.41 7.31
N ARG A 111 6.90 2.23 8.20
CA ARG A 111 8.00 1.82 9.10
C ARG A 111 7.61 0.61 9.95
N GLU A 112 6.44 0.61 10.58
CA GLU A 112 5.93 -0.52 11.35
C GLU A 112 5.60 -1.74 10.47
N SER A 113 5.13 -1.51 9.24
CA SER A 113 4.86 -2.59 8.29
C SER A 113 6.15 -3.25 7.80
N PHE A 114 7.22 -2.48 7.56
CA PHE A 114 8.52 -3.01 7.20
C PHE A 114 9.18 -3.72 8.38
N GLY A 115 9.08 -3.18 9.60
CA GLY A 115 9.59 -3.80 10.82
C GLY A 115 8.99 -5.20 11.05
N ARG A 116 7.65 -5.29 11.14
CA ARG A 116 6.94 -6.57 11.30
C ARG A 116 7.26 -7.60 10.21
N ARG A 117 7.64 -7.13 9.03
CA ARG A 117 7.99 -8.01 7.89
C ARG A 117 9.45 -8.44 7.93
N ALA A 118 10.36 -7.56 8.36
CA ALA A 118 11.73 -7.93 8.66
C ALA A 118 11.74 -9.00 9.75
N ASP A 119 10.92 -8.85 10.79
CA ASP A 119 10.74 -9.85 11.84
C ASP A 119 10.22 -11.18 11.27
N TYR A 120 9.22 -11.18 10.39
CA TYR A 120 8.79 -12.40 9.70
C TYR A 120 9.89 -13.06 8.86
N ILE A 121 10.66 -12.28 8.09
CA ILE A 121 11.70 -12.81 7.21
C ILE A 121 12.86 -13.39 8.02
N ASN A 122 13.23 -12.72 9.12
CA ASN A 122 14.37 -13.10 9.94
C ASN A 122 14.02 -14.17 10.97
N GLU A 123 12.82 -14.13 11.54
CA GLU A 123 12.43 -14.91 12.71
C GLU A 123 11.25 -15.87 12.43
N GLY A 124 10.64 -15.80 11.24
CA GLY A 124 9.49 -16.63 10.87
C GLY A 124 8.18 -16.28 11.57
N VAL A 125 8.14 -15.18 12.33
CA VAL A 125 6.96 -14.73 13.10
C VAL A 125 5.94 -14.09 12.16
N LEU A 126 4.75 -14.67 12.01
CA LEU A 126 3.77 -14.12 11.10
C LEU A 126 3.28 -12.77 11.63
N PRO A 127 3.00 -11.77 10.76
CA PRO A 127 2.44 -10.50 11.21
C PRO A 127 1.10 -10.61 11.95
N SER A 128 0.41 -11.77 11.84
CA SER A 128 -0.78 -12.12 12.60
C SER A 128 -0.53 -12.45 14.07
N ASP A 129 0.70 -12.77 14.43
CA ASP A 129 1.08 -13.32 15.74
C ASP A 129 1.36 -12.22 16.76
N HIS A 130 1.47 -10.97 16.31
CA HIS A 130 1.63 -9.77 17.15
C HIS A 130 0.29 -9.11 17.55
N ARG A 131 -0.81 -9.88 17.61
CA ARG A 131 -2.13 -9.38 18.02
C ARG A 131 -2.30 -9.34 19.53
#